data_AF-A0A0M9GVD1-F1
#
_entry.id   AF-A0A0M9GVD1-F1
#
_cell.length_a   1.000
_cell.length_b   1.000
_cell.length_c   1.000
_cell.angle_alpha   90.00
_cell.angle_beta   90.00
_cell.angle_gamma   90.00
#
_symmetry.space_group_name_H-M   'P 1'
#
loop_
_entity.id
_entity.type
_entity.pdbx_description
1 polymer ?
#
loop_
_entity_poly.entity_id
_entity_poly.type
_entity_poly.pdbx_seq_one_letter_code
_entity_poly.pdbx_strand_id
1 'polypeptide(L)'
;MKKKAWMITACFLTILLCFTFLFKEGIIWDYFGINVSLPFTKTIDIPSTLSDSDQNSNGIPDQLDIVYTARKEVEQRTPYKSVYYDGGYPPDTEGVCTDVVWRGLLGAAINLKELMDQDIAENTGLYPRVGDSPDPNIDFRRVPNQAVFFERYAESLTTEVKKGDRQNLGQWQPGDIVVFLGGDFDHVGIVSNKRTKDGIPYIIHNTYPFASEIKLTSFKSPITGHFRWKF
;
A
#
# COMPACT_ATOMS: atom_id res chain seq x y z
N MET A 1 -15.94 -48.67 -10.20
CA MET A 1 -15.67 -47.43 -10.95
C MET A 1 -15.91 -46.17 -10.12
N LYS A 2 -17.08 -46.01 -9.46
CA LYS A 2 -17.42 -44.83 -8.65
C LYS A 2 -16.42 -44.48 -7.52
N LYS A 3 -15.91 -45.46 -6.77
CA LYS A 3 -14.88 -45.22 -5.72
C LYS A 3 -13.55 -44.68 -6.28
N LYS A 4 -13.09 -45.19 -7.43
CA LYS A 4 -11.87 -44.69 -8.10
C LYS A 4 -12.07 -43.26 -8.60
N ALA A 5 -13.22 -42.95 -9.20
CA ALA A 5 -13.56 -41.60 -9.62
C ALA A 5 -13.59 -40.63 -8.42
N TRP A 6 -14.23 -41.01 -7.31
CA TRP A 6 -14.28 -40.19 -6.09
C TRP A 6 -12.89 -39.92 -5.50
N MET A 7 -12.01 -40.93 -5.43
CA MET A 7 -10.63 -40.73 -4.98
C MET A 7 -9.85 -39.79 -5.90
N ILE A 8 -10.02 -39.91 -7.22
CA ILE A 8 -9.36 -39.01 -8.18
C ILE A 8 -9.85 -37.57 -7.99
N THR A 9 -11.16 -37.37 -7.87
CA THR A 9 -11.76 -36.04 -7.63
C THR A 9 -11.29 -35.44 -6.30
N ALA A 10 -11.28 -36.23 -5.21
CA ALA A 10 -10.80 -35.79 -3.91
C ALA A 10 -9.31 -35.42 -3.94
N CYS A 11 -8.48 -36.22 -4.63
CA CYS A 11 -7.07 -35.94 -4.81
C CYS A 11 -6.85 -34.66 -5.62
N PHE A 12 -7.60 -34.48 -6.72
CA PHE A 12 -7.54 -33.27 -7.54
C PHE A 12 -7.94 -32.01 -6.75
N LEU A 13 -9.04 -32.07 -5.99
CA LEU A 13 -9.47 -30.95 -5.12
C LEU A 13 -8.43 -30.63 -4.05
N THR A 14 -7.79 -31.65 -3.48
CA THR A 14 -6.72 -31.46 -2.48
C THR A 14 -5.50 -30.79 -3.12
N ILE A 15 -5.09 -31.23 -4.30
CA ILE A 15 -3.98 -30.62 -5.04
C ILE A 15 -4.31 -29.17 -5.41
N LEU A 16 -5.53 -28.91 -5.89
CA LEU A 16 -5.99 -27.56 -6.21
C LEU A 16 -5.98 -26.65 -4.98
N LEU A 17 -6.49 -27.14 -3.85
CA LEU A 17 -6.47 -26.41 -2.58
C LEU A 17 -5.02 -26.12 -2.15
N CYS A 18 -4.14 -27.13 -2.12
CA CYS A 18 -2.72 -26.95 -1.82
C CYS A 18 -2.05 -25.95 -2.77
N PHE A 19 -2.40 -25.97 -4.06
CA PHE A 19 -1.90 -25.00 -5.03
C PHE A 19 -2.30 -23.57 -4.65
N THR A 20 -3.55 -23.32 -4.23
CA THR A 20 -3.95 -21.97 -3.80
C THR A 20 -3.16 -21.46 -2.59
N PHE A 21 -2.79 -22.36 -1.67
CA PHE A 21 -1.96 -22.01 -0.50
C PHE A 21 -0.49 -21.76 -0.85
N LEU A 22 0.04 -22.43 -1.89
CA LEU A 22 1.45 -22.33 -2.28
C LEU A 22 1.70 -21.30 -3.38
N PHE A 23 0.71 -20.99 -4.21
CA PHE A 23 0.86 -20.10 -5.36
C PHE A 23 1.28 -18.70 -4.91
N LYS A 24 2.46 -18.26 -5.37
CA LYS A 24 3.11 -16.98 -4.99
C LYS A 24 3.06 -16.72 -3.48
N GLU A 25 3.46 -17.71 -2.69
CA GLU A 25 3.48 -17.64 -1.22
C GLU A 25 2.11 -17.31 -0.59
N GLY A 26 1.00 -17.71 -1.22
CA GLY A 26 -0.35 -17.57 -0.66
C GLY A 26 -1.07 -16.27 -1.04
N ILE A 27 -0.64 -15.58 -2.10
CA ILE A 27 -1.22 -14.31 -2.56
C ILE A 27 -2.74 -14.34 -2.72
N ILE A 28 -3.32 -15.49 -3.12
CA ILE A 28 -4.76 -15.66 -3.31
C ILE A 28 -5.48 -15.46 -1.97
N TRP A 29 -4.92 -15.98 -0.89
CA TRP A 29 -5.50 -15.87 0.44
C TRP A 29 -5.29 -14.48 1.04
N ASP A 30 -4.11 -13.87 0.85
CA ASP A 30 -3.86 -12.49 1.27
C ASP A 30 -4.87 -11.51 0.62
N TYR A 31 -5.20 -11.74 -0.66
CA TYR A 31 -6.22 -10.97 -1.37
C TYR A 31 -7.63 -11.05 -0.74
N PHE A 32 -7.93 -12.16 -0.06
CA PHE A 32 -9.15 -12.33 0.73
C PHE A 32 -8.97 -11.98 2.22
N GLY A 33 -7.81 -11.42 2.62
CA GLY A 33 -7.49 -11.06 3.99
C GLY A 33 -7.11 -12.25 4.89
N ILE A 34 -6.88 -13.43 4.32
CA ILE A 34 -6.49 -14.64 5.04
C ILE A 34 -4.96 -14.79 4.96
N ASN A 35 -4.27 -14.42 6.04
CA ASN A 35 -2.82 -14.46 6.09
C ASN A 35 -2.32 -15.86 6.44
N VAL A 36 -1.91 -16.62 5.43
CA VAL A 36 -1.40 -17.99 5.62
C VAL A 36 0.11 -17.96 5.73
N SER A 37 0.65 -18.34 6.89
CA SER A 37 2.08 -18.57 7.07
C SER A 37 2.43 -20.04 6.81
N LEU A 38 3.55 -20.30 6.12
CA LEU A 38 4.08 -21.66 6.02
C LEU A 38 4.42 -22.20 7.43
N PRO A 39 4.11 -23.48 7.73
CA PRO A 39 4.19 -24.04 9.08
C PRO A 39 5.60 -24.07 9.68
N PHE A 40 6.66 -23.88 8.87
CA PHE A 40 8.06 -23.93 9.30
C PHE A 40 8.82 -22.60 9.14
N THR A 41 8.12 -21.49 8.86
CA THR A 41 8.77 -20.18 8.78
C THR A 41 9.17 -19.69 10.17
N LYS A 42 10.47 -19.39 10.35
CA LYS A 42 10.99 -18.78 11.57
C LYS A 42 10.41 -17.37 11.73
N THR A 43 9.93 -17.05 12.92
CA THR A 43 9.42 -15.71 13.24
C THR A 43 10.59 -14.77 13.52
N ILE A 44 10.56 -13.59 12.91
CA ILE A 44 11.53 -12.52 13.11
C ILE A 44 10.80 -11.36 13.76
N ASP A 45 11.25 -10.98 14.95
CA ASP A 45 10.74 -9.82 15.65
C ASP A 45 11.37 -8.55 15.08
N ILE A 46 10.55 -7.75 14.40
CA ILE A 46 10.97 -6.47 13.84
C ILE A 46 10.52 -5.37 14.81
N PRO A 47 11.45 -4.60 15.41
CA PRO A 47 11.06 -3.53 16.31
C PRO A 47 10.24 -2.50 15.54
N SER A 48 9.10 -2.11 16.11
CA SER A 48 8.35 -0.99 15.58
C SER A 48 8.89 0.29 16.22
N THR A 49 9.34 1.23 15.40
CA THR A 49 9.77 2.55 15.82
C THR A 49 8.66 3.52 15.46
N LEU A 50 7.54 3.41 16.18
CA LEU A 50 6.44 4.36 16.01
C LEU A 50 6.84 5.72 16.59
N SER A 51 6.47 6.79 15.88
CA SER A 51 6.53 8.13 16.46
C SER A 51 5.52 8.24 17.59
N ASP A 52 5.87 8.95 18.67
CA ASP A 52 4.91 9.31 19.74
C ASP A 52 4.06 10.54 19.35
N SER A 53 4.19 11.05 18.12
CA SER A 53 3.38 12.16 17.61
C SER A 53 1.92 11.77 17.45
N ASP A 54 1.05 12.64 17.94
CA ASP A 54 -0.41 12.62 17.80
C ASP A 54 -0.87 14.07 17.63
N GLN A 55 -0.68 14.62 16.43
CA GLN A 55 -0.96 16.04 16.14
C GLN A 55 -2.45 16.37 16.19
N ASN A 56 -3.30 15.39 15.84
CA ASN A 56 -4.74 15.56 15.88
C ASN A 56 -5.35 15.33 17.28
N SER A 57 -4.52 14.90 18.26
CA SER A 57 -4.88 14.66 19.66
C SER A 57 -6.03 13.67 19.85
N ASN A 58 -6.12 12.66 19.00
CA ASN A 58 -7.18 11.66 19.06
C ASN A 58 -6.82 10.42 19.91
N GLY A 59 -5.60 10.38 20.47
CA GLY A 59 -5.09 9.29 21.30
C GLY A 59 -4.46 8.13 20.51
N ILE A 60 -4.28 8.29 19.20
CA ILE A 60 -3.63 7.32 18.30
C ILE A 60 -2.41 8.01 17.69
N PRO A 61 -1.22 7.36 17.71
CA PRO A 61 -0.07 7.91 17.00
C PRO A 61 -0.37 8.15 15.52
N ASP A 62 0.05 9.28 14.97
CA ASP A 62 -0.30 9.71 13.62
C ASP A 62 0.10 8.66 12.55
N GLN A 63 1.23 7.96 12.74
CA GLN A 63 1.64 6.85 11.88
C GLN A 63 0.60 5.72 11.82
N LEU A 64 -0.02 5.40 12.95
CA LEU A 64 -1.08 4.39 13.02
C LEU A 64 -2.41 4.92 12.49
N ASP A 65 -2.70 6.21 12.65
CA ASP A 65 -3.89 6.83 12.05
C ASP A 65 -3.89 6.72 10.52
N ILE A 66 -2.73 6.93 9.89
CA ILE A 66 -2.55 6.72 8.45
C ILE A 66 -2.95 5.30 8.06
N VAL A 67 -2.45 4.31 8.80
CA VAL A 67 -2.70 2.89 8.54
C VAL A 67 -4.16 2.51 8.78
N TYR A 68 -4.74 2.95 9.90
CA TYR A 68 -6.13 2.63 10.25
C TYR A 68 -7.11 3.28 9.29
N THR A 69 -6.86 4.52 8.88
CA THR A 69 -7.71 5.20 7.91
C THR A 69 -7.60 4.59 6.53
N ALA A 70 -6.38 4.29 6.06
CA ALA A 70 -6.18 3.57 4.80
C ALA A 70 -6.82 2.18 4.80
N ARG A 71 -6.81 1.47 5.95
CA ARG A 71 -7.38 0.12 6.05
C ARG A 71 -8.90 0.09 5.87
N LYS A 72 -9.61 1.18 6.15
CA LYS A 72 -11.06 1.27 5.91
C LYS A 72 -11.40 0.97 4.45
N GLU A 73 -10.54 1.32 3.51
CA GLU A 73 -10.68 1.00 2.08
C GLU A 73 -10.73 -0.52 1.84
N VAL A 74 -9.87 -1.27 2.53
CA VAL A 74 -9.81 -2.73 2.43
C VAL A 74 -11.03 -3.39 3.08
N GLU A 75 -11.45 -2.87 4.22
CA GLU A 75 -12.65 -3.33 4.94
C GLU A 75 -13.92 -3.13 4.13
N GLN A 76 -14.02 -1.98 3.44
CA GLN A 76 -15.13 -1.64 2.54
C GLN A 76 -15.01 -2.34 1.18
N ARG A 77 -13.85 -2.93 0.88
CA ARG A 77 -13.48 -3.44 -0.45
C ARG A 77 -13.74 -2.40 -1.53
N THR A 78 -13.25 -1.18 -1.31
CA THR A 78 -13.49 -0.04 -2.20
C THR A 78 -13.15 -0.40 -3.64
N PRO A 79 -14.15 -0.40 -4.56
CA PRO A 79 -13.95 -0.70 -5.97
C PRO A 79 -12.92 0.20 -6.63
N TYR A 80 -12.08 -0.39 -7.46
CA TYR A 80 -11.17 0.36 -8.31
C TYR A 80 -11.94 1.09 -9.42
N LYS A 81 -11.88 2.42 -9.45
CA LYS A 81 -12.40 3.22 -10.57
C LYS A 81 -11.46 4.38 -10.89
N SER A 82 -10.92 4.35 -12.11
CA SER A 82 -10.09 5.43 -12.64
C SER A 82 -10.97 6.46 -13.36
N VAL A 83 -11.38 7.49 -12.62
CA VAL A 83 -12.30 8.55 -13.07
C VAL A 83 -11.77 9.92 -12.60
N TYR A 84 -12.05 10.94 -13.42
CA TYR A 84 -11.81 12.35 -13.09
C TYR A 84 -13.00 12.89 -12.28
N TYR A 85 -12.73 13.65 -11.22
CA TYR A 85 -13.77 14.27 -10.39
C TYR A 85 -13.54 15.77 -10.35
N ASP A 86 -14.60 16.53 -10.63
CA ASP A 86 -14.60 17.96 -10.37
C ASP A 86 -14.56 18.20 -8.85
N GLY A 87 -13.65 19.06 -8.37
CA GLY A 87 -13.27 19.16 -6.96
C GLY A 87 -12.24 18.14 -6.48
N GLY A 88 -11.85 17.20 -7.35
CA GLY A 88 -10.73 16.28 -7.21
C GLY A 88 -10.92 15.06 -6.31
N TYR A 89 -11.91 15.06 -5.42
CA TYR A 89 -12.14 13.95 -4.50
C TYR A 89 -13.16 12.93 -5.03
N PRO A 90 -12.79 11.64 -5.18
CA PRO A 90 -13.76 10.57 -5.40
C PRO A 90 -14.65 10.36 -4.17
N PRO A 91 -15.89 9.87 -4.36
CA PRO A 91 -16.72 9.46 -3.22
C PRO A 91 -16.10 8.25 -2.52
N ASP A 92 -16.46 8.04 -1.25
CA ASP A 92 -15.89 6.95 -0.41
C ASP A 92 -16.14 5.55 -0.99
N THR A 93 -17.09 5.40 -1.90
CA THR A 93 -17.47 4.12 -2.51
C THR A 93 -16.60 3.70 -3.69
N GLU A 94 -15.56 4.47 -4.05
CA GLU A 94 -14.62 4.13 -5.13
C GLU A 94 -13.28 4.89 -4.99
N GLY A 95 -12.28 4.47 -5.76
CA GLY A 95 -11.01 5.17 -5.85
C GLY A 95 -9.95 4.38 -6.61
N VAL A 96 -8.72 4.90 -6.54
CA VAL A 96 -7.50 4.28 -7.06
C VAL A 96 -6.41 4.25 -5.98
N CYS A 97 -5.21 3.79 -6.33
CA CYS A 97 -4.09 3.66 -5.40
C CYS A 97 -3.70 4.96 -4.69
N THR A 98 -3.68 6.09 -5.40
CA THR A 98 -3.39 7.41 -4.83
C THR A 98 -4.47 7.87 -3.84
N ASP A 99 -5.70 7.36 -3.96
CA ASP A 99 -6.79 7.69 -3.03
C ASP A 99 -6.61 7.05 -1.66
N VAL A 100 -6.06 5.84 -1.62
CA VAL A 100 -5.64 5.19 -0.36
C VAL A 100 -4.63 6.07 0.38
N VAL A 101 -3.70 6.69 -0.35
CA VAL A 101 -2.62 7.50 0.23
C VAL A 101 -3.16 8.79 0.83
N TRP A 102 -3.92 9.59 0.07
CA TRP A 102 -4.40 10.87 0.61
C TRP A 102 -5.46 10.67 1.70
N ARG A 103 -6.32 9.64 1.59
CA ARG A 103 -7.28 9.30 2.66
C ARG A 103 -6.56 8.83 3.92
N GLY A 104 -5.50 8.02 3.77
CA GLY A 104 -4.63 7.63 4.88
C GLY A 104 -4.03 8.85 5.58
N LEU A 105 -3.34 9.71 4.83
CA LEU A 105 -2.72 10.93 5.37
C LEU A 105 -3.74 11.87 6.03
N LEU A 106 -4.95 11.99 5.48
CA LEU A 106 -6.02 12.78 6.07
C LEU A 106 -6.43 12.26 7.47
N GLY A 107 -6.30 10.95 7.72
CA GLY A 107 -6.51 10.36 9.05
C GLY A 107 -5.61 10.94 10.13
N ALA A 108 -4.38 11.30 9.76
CA ALA A 108 -3.41 12.00 10.61
C ALA A 108 -3.48 13.54 10.44
N ALA A 109 -4.62 14.06 9.99
CA ALA A 109 -4.84 15.49 9.71
C ALA A 109 -3.88 16.11 8.67
N ILE A 110 -3.26 15.31 7.81
CA ILE A 110 -2.38 15.79 6.73
C ILE A 110 -3.19 15.94 5.44
N ASN A 111 -3.44 17.18 5.02
CA ASN A 111 -4.13 17.48 3.77
C ASN A 111 -3.17 17.41 2.56
N LEU A 112 -2.94 16.20 2.03
CA LEU A 112 -2.00 15.98 0.93
C LEU A 112 -2.30 16.87 -0.29
N LYS A 113 -3.57 17.07 -0.63
CA LYS A 113 -3.98 17.84 -1.80
C LYS A 113 -3.52 19.30 -1.68
N GLU A 114 -3.83 19.94 -0.55
CA GLU A 114 -3.46 21.34 -0.32
C GLU A 114 -1.94 21.55 -0.33
N LEU A 115 -1.19 20.63 0.29
CA LEU A 115 0.27 20.68 0.30
C LEU A 115 0.86 20.49 -1.10
N MET A 116 0.31 19.56 -1.89
CA MET A 116 0.75 19.35 -3.27
C MET A 116 0.37 20.52 -4.17
N ASP A 117 -0.85 21.06 -4.05
CA ASP A 117 -1.30 22.20 -4.85
C ASP A 117 -0.39 23.42 -4.63
N GLN A 118 0.01 23.68 -3.37
CA GLN A 118 0.96 24.74 -3.05
C GLN A 118 2.34 24.50 -3.70
N ASP A 119 2.93 23.31 -3.52
CA ASP A 119 4.25 23.03 -4.09
C ASP A 119 4.24 23.01 -5.61
N ILE A 120 3.16 22.52 -6.23
CA ILE A 120 2.99 22.52 -7.69
C ILE A 120 2.88 23.94 -8.22
N ALA A 121 2.17 24.84 -7.54
CA ALA A 121 2.06 26.24 -7.96
C ALA A 121 3.42 26.96 -7.96
N GLU A 122 4.29 26.62 -7.02
CA GLU A 122 5.64 27.20 -6.91
C GLU A 122 6.68 26.49 -7.80
N ASN A 123 6.47 25.20 -8.10
CA ASN A 123 7.48 24.33 -8.72
C ASN A 123 6.94 23.48 -9.87
N THR A 124 6.01 24.02 -10.68
CA THR A 124 5.26 23.28 -11.71
C THR A 124 6.14 22.42 -12.62
N GLY A 125 7.30 22.93 -13.04
CA GLY A 125 8.23 22.23 -13.93
C GLY A 125 8.89 20.97 -13.34
N LEU A 126 8.80 20.74 -12.03
CA LEU A 126 9.30 19.52 -11.39
C LEU A 126 8.32 18.34 -11.52
N TYR A 127 7.05 18.61 -11.78
CA TYR A 127 6.00 17.61 -11.73
C TYR A 127 5.72 17.01 -13.11
N PRO A 128 6.07 15.73 -13.35
CA PRO A 128 6.10 15.16 -14.70
C PRO A 128 4.72 14.99 -15.35
N ARG A 129 3.64 15.07 -14.58
CA ARG A 129 2.26 14.89 -15.08
C ARG A 129 1.37 16.12 -14.91
N VAL A 130 1.98 17.29 -14.68
CA VAL A 130 1.26 18.57 -14.60
C VAL A 130 1.32 19.30 -15.95
N GLY A 131 2.51 19.41 -16.55
CA GLY A 131 2.73 20.22 -17.76
C GLY A 131 2.69 21.71 -17.45
N ASP A 132 2.22 22.54 -18.40
CA ASP A 132 2.22 24.00 -18.26
C ASP A 132 1.00 24.56 -17.50
N SER A 133 -0.01 23.72 -17.21
CA SER A 133 -1.26 24.14 -16.58
C SER A 133 -1.61 23.19 -15.43
N PRO A 134 -1.32 23.59 -14.18
CA PRO A 134 -1.79 22.88 -12.99
C PRO A 134 -3.29 22.60 -13.01
N ASP A 135 -3.66 21.37 -12.69
CA ASP A 135 -5.04 20.94 -12.48
C ASP A 135 -5.17 20.35 -11.06
N PRO A 136 -5.59 21.17 -10.08
CA PRO A 136 -5.70 20.76 -8.69
C PRO A 136 -6.74 19.64 -8.48
N ASN A 137 -7.62 19.35 -9.44
CA ASN A 137 -8.57 18.24 -9.32
C ASN A 137 -7.91 16.87 -9.52
N ILE A 138 -6.72 16.79 -10.11
CA ILE A 138 -6.14 15.50 -10.51
C ILE A 138 -4.65 15.39 -10.23
N ASP A 139 -3.92 16.50 -10.06
CA ASP A 139 -2.46 16.47 -9.91
C ASP A 139 -1.99 15.68 -8.69
N PHE A 140 -2.66 15.84 -7.55
CA PHE A 140 -2.38 15.05 -6.33
C PHE A 140 -2.75 13.57 -6.44
N ARG A 141 -3.57 13.20 -7.43
CA ARG A 141 -4.02 11.82 -7.68
C ARG A 141 -3.18 11.09 -8.72
N ARG A 142 -2.07 11.66 -9.19
CA ARG A 142 -1.13 10.99 -10.10
C ARG A 142 0.08 10.46 -9.35
N VAL A 143 0.34 9.15 -9.48
CA VAL A 143 1.46 8.48 -8.80
C VAL A 143 2.81 9.18 -9.04
N PRO A 144 3.20 9.56 -10.28
CA PRO A 144 4.47 10.25 -10.50
C PRO A 144 4.56 11.60 -9.79
N ASN A 145 3.45 12.33 -9.64
CA ASN A 145 3.42 13.60 -8.94
C ASN A 145 3.54 13.40 -7.42
N GLN A 146 2.84 12.40 -6.85
CA GLN A 146 3.02 12.03 -5.45
C GLN A 146 4.47 11.62 -5.14
N ALA A 147 5.12 10.90 -6.06
CA ALA A 147 6.52 10.51 -5.91
C ALA A 147 7.45 11.73 -5.76
N VAL A 148 7.31 12.73 -6.64
CA VAL A 148 8.07 13.99 -6.59
C VAL A 148 7.80 14.73 -5.28
N PHE A 149 6.54 14.84 -4.87
CA PHE A 149 6.17 15.51 -3.63
C PHE A 149 6.79 14.82 -2.41
N PHE A 150 6.65 13.50 -2.28
CA PHE A 150 7.22 12.78 -1.13
C PHE A 150 8.75 12.80 -1.12
N GLU A 151 9.42 12.76 -2.27
CA GLU A 151 10.88 12.93 -2.33
C GLU A 151 11.34 14.29 -1.76
N ARG A 152 10.52 15.34 -1.90
CA ARG A 152 10.82 16.69 -1.42
C ARG A 152 10.48 16.89 0.06
N TYR A 153 9.39 16.31 0.54
CA TYR A 153 8.81 16.65 1.85
C TYR A 153 8.88 15.54 2.90
N ALA A 154 9.10 14.29 2.50
CA ALA A 154 9.23 13.15 3.39
C ALA A 154 10.70 12.72 3.57
N GLU A 155 10.94 11.76 4.47
CA GLU A 155 12.23 11.08 4.57
C GLU A 155 12.29 9.93 3.56
N SER A 156 13.27 9.95 2.66
CA SER A 156 13.54 8.85 1.73
C SER A 156 14.29 7.71 2.42
N LEU A 157 13.77 6.50 2.29
CA LEU A 157 14.27 5.29 2.93
C LEU A 157 14.74 4.26 1.90
N THR A 158 15.30 3.14 2.38
CA THR A 158 15.71 2.02 1.52
C THR A 158 14.55 1.50 0.68
N THR A 159 14.79 1.28 -0.62
CA THR A 159 13.84 0.62 -1.53
C THR A 159 14.06 -0.90 -1.61
N GLU A 160 15.10 -1.42 -0.97
CA GLU A 160 15.37 -2.86 -0.90
C GLU A 160 14.59 -3.52 0.24
N VAL A 161 13.93 -4.65 -0.07
CA VAL A 161 13.25 -5.53 0.89
C VAL A 161 14.03 -6.84 1.00
N LYS A 162 14.72 -7.07 2.11
CA LYS A 162 15.55 -8.25 2.35
C LYS A 162 14.88 -9.21 3.33
N LYS A 163 14.25 -10.25 2.81
CA LYS A 163 13.66 -11.35 3.60
C LYS A 163 14.70 -11.91 4.58
N GLY A 164 14.34 -11.97 5.86
CA GLY A 164 15.24 -12.49 6.89
C GLY A 164 16.18 -11.46 7.55
N ASP A 165 16.35 -10.28 6.95
CA ASP A 165 17.26 -9.24 7.45
C ASP A 165 16.51 -8.30 8.40
N ARG A 166 16.73 -8.47 9.71
CA ARG A 166 16.07 -7.66 10.75
C ARG A 166 16.35 -6.17 10.62
N GLN A 167 17.56 -5.78 10.24
CA GLN A 167 17.95 -4.37 10.18
C GLN A 167 17.28 -3.70 8.97
N ASN A 168 17.34 -4.35 7.80
CA ASN A 168 16.66 -3.85 6.61
C ASN A 168 15.14 -3.81 6.82
N LEU A 169 14.54 -4.88 7.35
CA LEU A 169 13.08 -4.95 7.56
C LEU A 169 12.57 -3.98 8.63
N GLY A 170 13.44 -3.57 9.57
CA GLY A 170 13.16 -2.52 10.54
C GLY A 170 13.10 -1.11 9.96
N GLN A 171 13.58 -0.89 8.73
CA GLN A 171 13.43 0.40 8.05
C GLN A 171 12.04 0.65 7.49
N TRP A 172 11.28 -0.42 7.26
CA TRP A 172 9.88 -0.34 6.83
C TRP A 172 9.03 -0.19 8.09
N GLN A 173 8.23 0.85 8.24
CA GLN A 173 7.38 1.05 9.41
C GLN A 173 5.94 1.36 8.99
N PRO A 174 4.97 1.13 9.89
CA PRO A 174 3.57 1.40 9.57
C PRO A 174 3.37 2.87 9.19
N GLY A 175 2.60 3.12 8.12
CA GLY A 175 2.29 4.47 7.65
C GLY A 175 3.26 4.99 6.57
N ASP A 176 4.40 4.32 6.35
CA ASP A 176 5.31 4.69 5.26
C ASP A 176 4.61 4.54 3.89
N ILE A 177 4.96 5.40 2.94
CA ILE A 177 4.44 5.38 1.57
C ILE A 177 5.43 4.65 0.66
N VAL A 178 4.95 3.70 -0.15
CA VAL A 178 5.76 2.94 -1.12
C VAL A 178 5.29 3.24 -2.53
N VAL A 179 6.23 3.58 -3.42
CA VAL A 179 5.98 3.96 -4.81
C VAL A 179 6.68 2.98 -5.75
N PHE A 180 5.98 2.63 -6.84
CA PHE A 180 6.47 1.81 -7.93
C PHE A 180 6.29 2.58 -9.24
N LEU A 181 7.38 2.96 -9.91
CA LEU A 181 7.36 3.63 -11.22
C LEU A 181 8.00 2.76 -12.29
N GLY A 182 7.51 2.87 -13.53
CA GLY A 182 8.18 2.29 -14.71
C GLY A 182 8.15 0.76 -14.84
N GLY A 183 7.28 0.09 -14.08
CA GLY A 183 6.96 -1.34 -14.23
C GLY A 183 5.76 -1.57 -15.17
N ASP A 184 4.90 -2.54 -14.83
CA ASP A 184 3.66 -2.80 -15.58
C ASP A 184 2.70 -1.59 -15.57
N PHE A 185 2.65 -0.88 -14.45
CA PHE A 185 1.95 0.39 -14.26
C PHE A 185 2.52 1.13 -13.04
N ASP A 186 2.36 2.45 -13.01
CA ASP A 186 2.74 3.27 -11.86
C ASP A 186 1.77 3.00 -10.69
N HIS A 187 2.30 2.73 -9.50
CA HIS A 187 1.50 2.34 -8.35
C HIS A 187 2.02 2.92 -7.04
N VAL A 188 1.14 3.04 -6.04
CA VAL A 188 1.48 3.52 -4.70
C VAL A 188 0.66 2.77 -3.64
N GLY A 189 1.18 2.70 -2.42
CA GLY A 189 0.46 2.15 -1.27
C GLY A 189 1.07 2.59 0.06
N ILE A 190 0.41 2.20 1.15
CA ILE A 190 0.84 2.48 2.53
C ILE A 190 1.33 1.19 3.18
N VAL A 191 2.47 1.23 3.85
CA VAL A 191 2.98 0.11 4.66
C VAL A 191 2.05 -0.12 5.84
N SER A 192 1.59 -1.36 5.97
CA SER A 192 0.72 -1.81 7.04
C SER A 192 1.50 -2.08 8.34
N ASN A 193 0.79 -2.06 9.47
CA ASN A 193 1.27 -2.64 10.73
C ASN A 193 1.21 -4.19 10.78
N LYS A 194 0.81 -4.85 9.69
CA LYS A 194 0.87 -6.32 9.54
C LYS A 194 2.18 -6.75 8.88
N ARG A 195 2.70 -7.88 9.32
CA ARG A 195 3.88 -8.55 8.75
C ARG A 195 3.70 -10.04 8.65
N THR A 196 4.40 -10.64 7.70
CA THR A 196 4.61 -12.08 7.68
C THR A 196 5.55 -12.49 8.82
N LYS A 197 5.62 -13.80 9.12
CA LYS A 197 6.52 -14.33 10.15
C LYS A 197 8.00 -14.00 9.87
N ASP A 198 8.41 -14.01 8.61
CA ASP A 198 9.75 -13.63 8.16
C ASP A 198 9.96 -12.11 8.02
N GLY A 199 9.03 -11.30 8.54
CA GLY A 199 9.17 -9.86 8.73
C GLY A 199 8.82 -8.99 7.51
N ILE A 200 8.38 -9.58 6.39
CA ILE A 200 7.95 -8.84 5.22
C ILE A 200 6.70 -8.01 5.57
N PRO A 201 6.72 -6.68 5.33
CA PRO A 201 5.54 -5.85 5.57
C PRO A 201 4.44 -6.14 4.55
N TYR A 202 3.20 -5.99 5.00
CA TYR A 202 2.05 -5.87 4.10
C TYR A 202 1.92 -4.42 3.64
N ILE A 203 1.25 -4.21 2.52
CA ILE A 203 0.88 -2.90 2.02
C ILE A 203 -0.62 -2.82 1.76
N ILE A 204 -1.19 -1.67 2.10
CA ILE A 204 -2.57 -1.29 1.84
C ILE A 204 -2.56 -0.49 0.54
N HIS A 205 -3.34 -0.92 -0.44
CA HIS A 205 -3.38 -0.29 -1.75
C HIS A 205 -4.72 -0.55 -2.45
N ASN A 206 -4.96 0.13 -3.58
CA ASN A 206 -6.11 -0.11 -4.43
C ASN A 206 -5.70 -0.37 -5.88
N THR A 207 -6.15 -1.49 -6.43
CA THR A 207 -6.02 -1.87 -7.83
C THR A 207 -7.25 -2.68 -8.22
N TYR A 208 -7.43 -2.96 -9.51
CA TYR A 208 -8.57 -3.76 -9.94
C TYR A 208 -8.58 -5.14 -9.28
N PRO A 209 -9.74 -5.63 -8.78
CA PRO A 209 -11.05 -4.98 -8.74
C PRO A 209 -11.35 -4.07 -7.53
N PHE A 210 -10.59 -4.15 -6.44
CA PHE A 210 -10.85 -3.35 -5.23
C PHE A 210 -9.61 -3.23 -4.32
N ALA A 211 -9.69 -2.34 -3.33
CA ALA A 211 -8.67 -2.17 -2.30
C ALA A 211 -8.36 -3.45 -1.51
N SER A 212 -7.07 -3.73 -1.31
CA SER A 212 -6.60 -4.93 -0.63
C SER A 212 -5.35 -4.66 0.21
N GLU A 213 -5.09 -5.57 1.15
CA GLU A 213 -3.89 -5.55 2.00
C GLU A 213 -3.09 -6.82 1.75
N ILE A 214 -1.97 -6.70 1.02
CA ILE A 214 -1.16 -7.86 0.57
C ILE A 214 0.32 -7.69 0.92
N LYS A 215 1.10 -8.76 0.90
CA LYS A 215 2.55 -8.70 1.15
C LYS A 215 3.23 -7.77 0.15
N LEU A 216 4.17 -6.95 0.60
CA LEU A 216 4.94 -6.04 -0.26
C LEU A 216 5.63 -6.78 -1.41
N THR A 217 6.17 -7.97 -1.14
CA THR A 217 6.82 -8.84 -2.14
C THR A 217 5.87 -9.45 -3.18
N SER A 218 4.55 -9.23 -3.06
CA SER A 218 3.58 -9.62 -4.09
C SER A 218 3.71 -8.75 -5.35
N PHE A 219 4.23 -7.53 -5.20
CA PHE A 219 4.53 -6.65 -6.33
C PHE A 219 5.84 -7.06 -6.99
N LYS A 220 5.80 -7.19 -8.32
CA LYS A 220 6.99 -7.50 -9.12
C LYS A 220 7.70 -6.25 -9.64
N SER A 221 6.97 -5.14 -9.76
CA SER A 221 7.54 -3.85 -10.14
C SER A 221 8.59 -3.43 -9.11
N PRO A 222 9.69 -2.80 -9.55
CA PRO A 222 10.69 -2.27 -8.64
C PRO A 222 10.08 -1.20 -7.74
N ILE A 223 10.48 -1.21 -6.46
CA ILE A 223 10.17 -0.11 -5.55
C ILE A 223 11.09 1.04 -5.93
N THR A 224 10.52 2.12 -6.43
CA THR A 224 11.27 3.30 -6.87
C THR A 224 11.28 4.40 -5.81
N GLY A 225 10.37 4.33 -4.83
CA GLY A 225 10.34 5.24 -3.70
C GLY A 225 9.81 4.56 -2.45
N HIS A 226 10.37 4.93 -1.31
CA HIS A 226 9.91 4.52 0.02
C HIS A 226 10.10 5.72 0.93
N PHE A 227 9.01 6.22 1.50
CA PHE A 227 8.97 7.52 2.15
C PHE A 227 8.30 7.45 3.51
N ARG A 228 8.87 8.12 4.50
CA ARG A 228 8.26 8.30 5.82
C ARG A 228 7.88 9.75 6.04
N TRP A 229 6.62 9.99 6.40
CA TRP A 229 6.18 11.32 6.79
C TRP A 229 6.87 11.78 8.08
N LYS A 230 7.26 13.05 8.13
CA LYS A 230 7.89 13.69 9.29
C LYS A 230 6.83 14.49 10.03
N PHE A 231 6.56 14.10 11.27
CA PHE A 231 5.61 14.76 12.16
C PHE A 231 6.26 15.90 12.95
#